data_AF-A0A7X8KAN8-F1
#
_entry.id   AF-A0A7X8KAN8-F1
#
_cell.length_a   1.000
_cell.length_b   1.000
_cell.length_c   1.000
_cell.angle_alpha   90.00
_cell.angle_beta   90.00
_cell.angle_gamma   90.00
#
_symmetry.space_group_name_H-M   'P 1'
#
loop_
_entity.id
_entity.type
_entity.pdbx_description
1 polymer ?
#
loop_
_entity_poly.entity_id
_entity_poly.type
_entity_poly.pdbx_seq_one_letter_code
_entity_poly.pdbx_strand_id
1 'polypeptide(L)' 'MKHKTISDIAREAGVSKATVSRVLTHPELVKPATQERVKRVMEKHEYVPN' A
#
# COMPACT_ATOMS: atom_id res chain seq x y z
N MET A 1 -19.87 6.18 1.69
CA MET A 1 -18.90 5.42 0.88
C MET A 1 -17.68 5.14 1.75
N LYS A 2 -17.28 3.87 1.95
CA LYS A 2 -16.12 3.55 2.78
C LYS A 2 -14.86 3.78 1.96
N HIS A 3 -14.20 4.93 2.14
CA HIS A 3 -12.84 5.12 1.64
C HIS A 3 -11.93 4.10 2.31
N LYS A 4 -11.26 3.26 1.53
CA LYS A 4 -10.25 2.36 2.07
C LYS A 4 -9.11 3.18 2.64
N THR A 5 -8.80 2.97 3.91
CA THR A 5 -7.70 3.66 4.57
C THR A 5 -6.38 2.97 4.25
N ILE A 6 -5.26 3.64 4.52
CA ILE A 6 -3.92 3.01 4.43
C ILE A 6 -3.82 1.73 5.27
N SER A 7 -4.61 1.63 6.35
CA SER A 7 -4.69 0.45 7.21
C SER A 7 -5.34 -0.73 6.51
N ASP A 8 -6.37 -0.48 5.69
CA ASP A 8 -7.04 -1.53 4.92
C ASP A 8 -6.16 -2.01 3.77
N ILE A 9 -5.48 -1.10 3.08
CA ILE A 9 -4.48 -1.43 2.05
C ILE A 9 -3.37 -2.27 2.66
N ALA A 10 -2.83 -1.87 3.82
CA ALA A 10 -1.79 -2.61 4.51
C ALA A 10 -2.24 -4.03 4.87
N ARG A 11 -3.44 -4.17 5.44
CA ARG A 11 -4.02 -5.47 5.81
C ARG A 11 -4.23 -6.38 4.59
N GLU A 12 -4.78 -5.86 3.50
CA GLU A 12 -5.03 -6.65 2.29
C GLU A 12 -3.73 -7.00 1.55
N ALA A 13 -2.78 -6.07 1.51
CA ALA A 13 -1.45 -6.33 0.98
C ALA A 13 -0.60 -7.20 1.91
N GLY A 14 -1.04 -7.51 3.14
CA GLY A 14 -0.33 -8.35 4.11
C GLY A 14 0.96 -7.70 4.63
N VAL A 15 0.97 -6.38 4.78
CA VAL A 15 2.11 -5.59 5.21
C VAL A 15 1.72 -4.65 6.35
N SER A 16 2.71 -4.00 6.97
CA SER A 16 2.45 -2.97 7.97
C SER A 16 2.09 -1.63 7.30
N LYS A 17 1.38 -0.74 8.02
CA LYS A 17 1.13 0.64 7.55
C LYS A 17 2.43 1.37 7.24
N ALA A 18 3.47 1.14 8.05
CA ALA A 18 4.80 1.69 7.84
C ALA A 18 5.44 1.18 6.54
N THR A 19 5.13 -0.05 6.12
CA THR A 19 5.58 -0.58 4.82
C THR A 19 4.86 0.13 3.68
N VAL A 20 3.54 0.36 3.77
CA VAL A 20 2.80 1.13 2.75
C VAL A 20 3.32 2.55 2.66
N SER A 21 3.59 3.20 3.80
CA SER A 21 4.24 4.51 3.83
C SER A 21 5.63 4.47 3.18
N ARG A 22 6.47 3.45 3.47
CA ARG A 22 7.75 3.28 2.78
C ARG A 22 7.58 3.05 1.28
N VAL A 23 6.58 2.29 0.83
CA VAL A 23 6.33 2.13 -0.62
C VAL A 23 6.03 3.46 -1.29
N LEU A 24 5.37 4.39 -0.59
CA LEU A 24 5.05 5.73 -1.08
C LEU A 24 6.24 6.70 -1.01
N THR A 25 7.04 6.65 0.07
CA THR A 25 8.11 7.63 0.32
C THR A 25 9.50 7.15 -0.12
N HIS A 26 9.80 5.87 0.10
CA HIS A 26 11.09 5.22 -0.13
C HIS A 26 10.89 3.80 -0.69
N PRO A 27 10.32 3.65 -1.91
CA PRO A 27 10.04 2.35 -2.47
C PRO A 27 11.31 1.48 -2.52
N GLU A 28 12.49 2.04 -2.81
CA GLU A 28 13.75 1.28 -2.88
C GLU A 28 14.08 0.44 -1.62
N LEU A 29 13.57 0.83 -0.44
CA LEU A 29 13.78 0.10 0.82
C LEU A 29 12.83 -1.10 1.00
N VAL A 30 11.86 -1.27 0.09
CA VAL A 30 10.84 -2.32 0.14
C VAL A 30 11.09 -3.32 -0.97
N LYS A 31 10.99 -4.61 -0.64
CA LYS A 31 11.16 -5.69 -1.61
C LYS A 31 10.24 -5.50 -2.83
N PRO A 32 10.72 -5.74 -4.05
CA PRO A 32 9.92 -5.57 -5.28
C PRO A 32 8.58 -6.32 -5.23
N ALA A 33 8.60 -7.57 -4.75
CA ALA A 33 7.40 -8.39 -4.59
C ALA A 33 6.36 -7.76 -3.65
N THR A 34 6.82 -7.07 -2.62
CA THR A 34 5.94 -6.38 -1.66
C THR A 34 5.41 -5.08 -2.25
N GLN A 35 6.25 -4.31 -2.96
CA GLN A 35 5.79 -3.13 -3.69
C GLN A 35 4.70 -3.47 -4.70
N GLU A 36 4.89 -4.52 -5.51
CA GLU A 36 3.91 -4.95 -6.50
C GLU A 36 2.57 -5.31 -5.85
N ARG A 37 2.59 -6.06 -4.74
CA ARG A 37 1.36 -6.38 -3.99
C ARG A 37 0.66 -5.11 -3.52
N VAL A 38 1.40 -4.19 -2.91
CA VAL A 38 0.84 -2.93 -2.42
C VAL A 38 0.27 -2.10 -3.58
N LYS A 39 1.00 -1.96 -4.69
CA LYS A 39 0.53 -1.27 -5.90
C LYS A 39 -0.75 -1.88 -6.46
N ARG A 40 -0.82 -3.20 -6.64
CA ARG A 40 -2.05 -3.87 -7.13
C ARG A 40 -3.24 -3.63 -6.23
N VAL A 41 -3.04 -3.66 -4.91
CA VAL A 41 -4.11 -3.39 -3.95
C VAL A 41 -4.52 -1.91 -4.00
N MET A 42 -3.57 -0.99 -4.11
CA MET A 42 -3.85 0.44 -4.27
C MET A 42 -4.64 0.73 -5.55
N GLU A 43 -4.23 0.16 -6.69
CA GLU A 43 -4.92 0.28 -7.99
C GLU A 43 -6.33 -0.31 -7.91
N LYS A 44 -6.49 -1.49 -7.31
CA LYS A 44 -7.80 -2.15 -7.16
C LYS A 44 -8.81 -1.32 -6.36
N HIS A 45 -8.33 -0.51 -5.41
CA HIS A 45 -9.18 0.29 -4.53
C HIS A 45 -9.16 1.78 -4.87
N GLU A 46 -8.56 2.16 -6.01
CA GLU A 46 -8.34 3.56 -6.41
C GLU A 46 -7.82 4.41 -5.24
N TYR A 47 -6.91 3.81 -4.45
CA TYR A 47 -6.38 4.47 -3.26
C TYR A 47 -5.42 5.57 -3.70
N VAL A 48 -5.90 6.81 -3.63
CA VAL A 48 -5.08 8.00 -3.84
C VAL A 48 -4.54 8.45 -2.48
N PRO A 49 -3.22 8.45 -2.27
CA PRO A 49 -2.64 9.07 -1.08
C PRO A 49 -2.97 10.58 -1.12
N ASN A 50 -3.49 11.11 -0.01
CA ASN A 50 -3.78 12.54 0.18
C ASN A 50 -2.67 13.19 1.01
#